data_AF-G3QTU3-F1
#
_entry.id   AF-G3QTU3-F1
#
_cell.length_a   1.000
_cell.length_b   1.000
_cell.length_c   1.000
_cell.angle_alpha   90.00
_cell.angle_beta   90.00
_cell.angle_gamma   90.00
#
_symmetry.space_group_name_H-M   'P 1'
#
loop_
_entity.id
_entity.type
_entity.pdbx_description
1 polymer ?
#
loop_
_entity_poly.entity_id
_entity_poly.type
_entity_poly.pdbx_seq_one_letter_code
_entity_poly.pdbx_strand_id
1 'polypeptide(L)'
;TEEEEAKRIAEMGKPVLGEHPKLEVIIEESYEFKTTVDKLIKKTNLALVVGTHSWRDQFMEAITVSAAGDEDEDESGEERLPSCFDYVMHFLTVFWKVLFACVPPTEYCHGWACFAVSILIIGMLTAIIGDLASHFGCTIGLKDSVTAVVFVAFGTSVPDTFASKAAALQDVYADASIGNVTGSNAVNVFLGIGLAWSVAAIYWALQGQEFHVSAGTLAFSVTLFTIFAFVCISVLLYRRRPHLGGELGGPRGCKLATTWLFVSLWLLYILFATLEAYCYIKGF
;
A
#
# COMPACT_ATOMS: atom_id res chain seq x y z
N THR A 1 -47.78 -25.27 -71.88
CA THR A 1 -49.05 -25.49 -71.14
C THR A 1 -48.89 -24.99 -69.71
N GLU A 2 -49.94 -24.54 -69.01
CA GLU A 2 -49.86 -24.17 -67.56
C GLU A 2 -49.11 -25.24 -66.73
N GLU A 3 -49.28 -26.51 -67.13
CA GLU A 3 -48.62 -27.66 -66.53
C GLU A 3 -47.08 -27.66 -66.68
N GLU A 4 -46.53 -27.14 -67.79
CA GLU A 4 -45.08 -27.00 -67.98
C GLU A 4 -44.49 -25.85 -67.16
N GLU A 5 -45.28 -24.80 -66.93
CA GLU A 5 -44.88 -23.65 -66.14
C GLU A 5 -44.90 -23.97 -64.65
N ALA A 6 -45.94 -24.68 -64.19
CA ALA A 6 -46.00 -25.27 -62.85
C ALA A 6 -44.84 -26.23 -62.58
N LYS A 7 -44.45 -27.03 -63.58
CA LYS A 7 -43.31 -27.95 -63.48
C LYS A 7 -41.98 -27.19 -63.37
N ARG A 8 -41.79 -26.09 -64.11
CA ARG A 8 -40.60 -25.23 -63.98
C ARG A 8 -40.50 -24.57 -62.61
N ILE A 9 -41.62 -24.07 -62.07
CA ILE A 9 -41.66 -23.45 -60.73
C ILE A 9 -41.33 -24.50 -59.65
N ALA A 10 -41.85 -25.73 -59.79
CA ALA A 10 -41.54 -26.84 -58.89
C ALA A 10 -40.06 -27.26 -58.94
N GLU A 11 -39.40 -27.15 -60.09
CA GLU A 11 -37.97 -27.44 -60.21
C GLU A 11 -37.07 -26.37 -59.59
N MET A 12 -37.45 -25.09 -59.66
CA MET A 12 -36.73 -23.99 -59.00
C MET A 12 -36.81 -24.02 -57.47
N GLY A 13 -37.80 -24.74 -56.91
CA GLY A 13 -37.96 -24.93 -55.47
C GLY A 13 -37.21 -26.13 -54.88
N LYS A 14 -36.47 -26.91 -55.70
CA LYS A 14 -35.67 -28.02 -55.21
C LYS A 14 -34.51 -27.49 -54.36
N PRO A 15 -34.17 -28.09 -53.21
CA PRO A 15 -33.01 -27.68 -52.42
C PRO A 15 -31.75 -27.85 -53.26
N VAL A 16 -31.05 -26.74 -53.51
CA VAL A 16 -29.77 -26.69 -54.22
C VAL A 16 -28.67 -26.43 -53.19
N LEU A 17 -27.54 -27.13 -53.30
CA LEU A 17 -26.35 -26.80 -52.53
C LEU A 17 -25.92 -25.36 -52.87
N GLY A 18 -25.76 -24.52 -51.85
CA GLY A 18 -25.24 -23.15 -52.04
C GLY A 18 -23.87 -23.17 -52.71
N GLU A 19 -23.48 -22.04 -53.31
CA GLU A 19 -22.27 -21.92 -54.16
C GLU A 19 -20.96 -22.36 -53.47
N HIS A 20 -20.95 -22.46 -52.15
CA HIS A 20 -19.82 -22.95 -51.36
C HIS A 20 -20.17 -24.25 -50.62
N PRO A 21 -20.00 -25.42 -51.26
CA PRO A 21 -20.29 -26.72 -50.65
C PRO A 21 -19.20 -27.21 -49.70
N LYS A 22 -18.09 -26.47 -49.58
CA LYS A 22 -16.89 -26.87 -48.84
C LYS A 22 -16.37 -25.68 -48.03
N LEU A 23 -16.33 -25.84 -46.71
CA LEU A 23 -15.72 -24.90 -45.77
C LEU A 23 -14.40 -25.50 -45.31
N GLU A 24 -13.30 -24.78 -45.50
CA GLU A 24 -12.00 -25.13 -44.95
C GLU A 24 -11.72 -24.22 -43.76
N VAL A 25 -11.65 -24.80 -42.56
CA VAL A 25 -11.31 -24.07 -41.34
C VAL A 25 -9.84 -24.36 -41.03
N ILE A 26 -8.99 -23.36 -41.26
CA ILE A 26 -7.57 -23.44 -40.92
C ILE A 26 -7.43 -22.88 -39.50
N ILE A 27 -7.14 -23.78 -38.55
CA ILE A 27 -6.85 -23.41 -37.16
C ILE A 27 -5.34 -23.17 -37.09
N GLU A 28 -4.93 -21.91 -37.08
CA GLU A 28 -3.55 -21.54 -36.74
C GLU A 28 -3.39 -21.38 -35.24
N GLU A 29 -2.36 -22.01 -34.67
CA GLU A 29 -1.98 -21.81 -33.29
C GLU A 29 -1.49 -20.36 -33.13
N SER A 30 -2.22 -19.53 -32.38
CA SER A 30 -1.74 -18.21 -32.00
C SER A 30 -0.60 -18.36 -31.00
N TYR A 31 0.64 -18.25 -31.49
CA TYR A 31 1.84 -18.27 -30.65
C TYR A 31 1.82 -17.14 -29.61
N GLU A 32 1.21 -16.00 -29.92
CA GLU A 32 1.05 -14.89 -28.99
C GLU A 32 0.10 -15.24 -27.83
N PHE A 33 -1.05 -15.86 -28.13
CA PHE A 33 -1.98 -16.33 -27.11
C PHE A 33 -1.37 -17.45 -26.28
N LYS A 34 -0.68 -18.41 -26.91
CA LYS A 34 0.04 -19.48 -26.23
C LYS A 34 1.11 -18.93 -25.28
N THR A 35 1.90 -17.96 -25.74
CA THR A 35 2.89 -17.29 -24.89
C THR A 35 2.24 -16.58 -23.71
N THR A 36 1.08 -15.95 -23.92
CA THR A 36 0.31 -15.28 -22.86
C THR A 36 -0.24 -16.29 -21.84
N VAL A 37 -0.77 -17.42 -22.31
CA VAL A 37 -1.26 -18.51 -21.47
C VAL A 37 -0.12 -19.18 -20.71
N ASP A 38 1.02 -19.44 -21.36
CA ASP A 38 2.20 -19.99 -20.72
C ASP A 38 2.76 -19.04 -19.66
N LYS A 39 2.77 -17.72 -19.93
CA LYS A 39 3.10 -16.69 -18.93
C LYS A 39 2.12 -16.71 -17.76
N LEU A 40 0.81 -16.81 -18.01
CA LEU A 40 -0.23 -16.88 -16.97
C LEU A 40 -0.13 -18.15 -16.12
N ILE A 41 0.11 -19.30 -16.73
CA ILE A 41 0.30 -20.58 -16.02
C ILE A 41 1.59 -20.53 -15.21
N LYS A 42 2.67 -19.98 -15.78
CA LYS A 42 3.95 -19.81 -15.06
C LYS A 42 3.79 -18.84 -13.88
N LYS A 43 3.07 -17.72 -14.04
CA LYS A 43 2.74 -16.78 -12.95
C LYS A 43 1.80 -17.39 -11.91
N THR A 44 0.81 -18.18 -12.32
CA THR A 44 -0.10 -18.86 -11.39
C THR A 44 0.66 -19.91 -10.61
N ASN A 45 1.48 -20.74 -11.27
CA ASN A 45 2.32 -21.73 -10.59
C ASN A 45 3.40 -21.05 -9.74
N LEU A 46 4.00 -19.94 -10.17
CA LEU A 46 4.90 -19.16 -9.31
C LEU A 46 4.13 -18.59 -8.12
N ALA A 47 2.99 -17.95 -8.28
CA ALA A 47 2.21 -17.41 -7.17
C ALA A 47 1.73 -18.52 -6.20
N LEU A 48 1.46 -19.72 -6.72
CA LEU A 48 1.14 -20.91 -5.92
C LEU A 48 2.38 -21.52 -5.22
N VAL A 49 3.59 -21.31 -5.77
CA VAL A 49 4.90 -21.78 -5.26
C VAL A 49 5.63 -20.72 -4.42
N VAL A 50 5.28 -19.44 -4.56
CA VAL A 50 5.80 -18.26 -3.86
C VAL A 50 4.91 -17.94 -2.63
N GLY A 51 4.03 -18.86 -2.24
CA GLY A 51 3.81 -19.05 -0.82
C GLY A 51 5.03 -19.78 -0.30
N THR A 52 5.94 -19.14 0.44
CA THR A 52 7.10 -19.84 1.02
C THR A 52 6.60 -21.07 1.79
N HIS A 53 6.76 -22.27 1.22
CA HIS A 53 6.18 -23.50 1.77
C HIS A 53 6.99 -24.02 2.97
N SER A 54 8.23 -23.55 3.11
CA SER A 54 9.11 -23.96 4.20
C SER A 54 9.96 -22.81 4.74
N TRP A 55 10.35 -22.89 6.00
CA TRP A 55 11.35 -21.98 6.59
C TRP A 55 12.64 -21.94 5.78
N ARG A 56 13.07 -23.07 5.20
CA ARG A 56 14.27 -23.11 4.36
C ARG A 56 14.16 -22.11 3.21
N ASP A 57 13.00 -22.04 2.57
CA ASP A 57 12.79 -21.15 1.42
C ASP A 57 12.75 -19.68 1.87
N GLN A 58 12.10 -19.36 3.00
CA GLN A 58 12.09 -18.01 3.59
C GLN A 58 13.49 -17.52 3.94
N PHE A 59 14.30 -18.38 4.58
CA PHE A 59 15.68 -18.04 4.93
C PHE A 59 16.56 -17.94 3.69
N MET A 60 16.37 -18.80 2.69
CA MET A 60 17.11 -18.74 1.43
C MET A 60 16.79 -17.44 0.69
N GLU A 61 15.52 -17.08 0.59
CA GLU A 61 15.06 -15.83 -0.03
C GLU A 61 15.59 -14.59 0.71
N ALA A 62 15.62 -14.65 2.05
CA ALA A 62 16.12 -13.57 2.89
C ALA A 62 17.62 -13.28 2.66
N ILE A 63 18.42 -14.30 2.37
CA ILE A 63 19.87 -14.18 2.14
C ILE A 63 20.26 -14.05 0.66
N THR A 64 19.33 -14.29 -0.27
CA THR A 64 19.59 -14.11 -1.70
C THR A 64 19.31 -12.67 -2.14
N VAL A 65 20.16 -12.16 -3.03
CA VAL A 65 19.98 -10.86 -3.66
C VAL A 65 19.12 -11.06 -4.90
N SER A 66 17.86 -10.65 -4.83
CA SER A 66 16.98 -10.51 -6.00
C SER A 66 17.14 -9.08 -6.55
N ALA A 67 17.15 -8.92 -7.87
CA ALA A 67 17.11 -7.59 -8.48
C ALA A 67 15.84 -6.87 -8.03
N ALA A 68 15.96 -5.61 -7.59
CA ALA A 68 14.82 -4.88 -7.07
C ALA A 68 13.89 -4.47 -8.23
N GLY A 69 12.76 -5.17 -8.38
CA GLY A 69 11.80 -4.85 -9.42
C GLY A 69 10.74 -5.92 -9.67
N ASP A 70 10.01 -6.35 -8.64
CA ASP A 70 8.78 -7.15 -8.85
C ASP A 70 7.58 -6.31 -9.36
N GLU A 71 7.78 -5.02 -9.68
CA GLU A 71 6.71 -4.15 -10.22
C GLU A 71 6.97 -3.57 -11.62
N ASP A 72 8.19 -3.68 -12.15
CA ASP A 72 8.54 -3.27 -13.52
C ASP A 72 9.16 -4.46 -14.28
N GLU A 73 8.37 -5.52 -14.47
CA GLU A 73 8.66 -6.52 -15.49
C GLU A 73 8.58 -5.84 -16.86
N ASP A 74 9.73 -5.49 -17.44
CA ASP A 74 9.82 -5.27 -18.89
C ASP A 74 9.18 -6.47 -19.62
N GLU A 75 8.52 -6.21 -20.76
CA GLU A 75 7.84 -7.21 -21.59
C GLU A 75 8.70 -8.43 -21.99
N SER A 76 10.02 -8.34 -21.83
CA SER A 76 10.99 -9.43 -21.92
C SER A 76 11.23 -10.04 -20.53
N GLY A 77 10.69 -11.23 -20.27
CA GLY A 77 10.90 -11.99 -19.03
C GLY A 77 12.33 -12.52 -18.82
N GLU A 78 13.33 -11.65 -18.95
CA GLU A 78 14.71 -11.89 -18.55
C GLU A 78 14.88 -11.41 -17.11
N GLU A 79 15.31 -12.32 -16.23
CA GLU A 79 15.77 -11.99 -14.88
C GLU A 79 16.92 -10.97 -15.01
N ARG A 80 16.64 -9.70 -14.71
CA ARG A 80 17.66 -8.66 -14.70
C ARG A 80 18.70 -9.02 -13.65
N LEU A 81 19.98 -8.99 -14.02
CA LEU A 81 21.07 -9.14 -13.04
C LEU A 81 20.97 -8.01 -12.00
N PRO A 82 21.17 -8.31 -10.70
CA PRO A 82 21.05 -7.32 -9.63
C PRO A 82 22.03 -6.16 -9.83
N SER A 83 21.49 -4.95 -9.76
CA SER A 83 22.26 -3.70 -9.84
C SER A 83 23.11 -3.50 -8.58
N CYS A 84 24.17 -2.70 -8.65
CA CYS A 84 24.95 -2.31 -7.46
C CYS A 84 24.07 -1.73 -6.34
N PHE A 85 22.99 -1.02 -6.73
CA PHE A 85 22.01 -0.50 -5.79
C PHE A 85 21.23 -1.61 -5.07
N ASP A 86 20.91 -2.71 -5.75
CA ASP A 86 20.19 -3.86 -5.19
C ASP A 86 21.05 -4.58 -4.16
N TYR A 87 22.35 -4.70 -4.42
CA TYR A 87 23.30 -5.25 -3.44
C TYR A 87 23.41 -4.37 -2.19
N VAL A 88 23.45 -3.04 -2.35
CA VAL A 88 23.47 -2.11 -1.22
C VAL A 88 22.16 -2.20 -0.43
N MET A 89 21.02 -2.21 -1.11
CA MET A 89 19.71 -2.35 -0.46
C MET A 89 19.55 -3.70 0.23
N HIS A 90 20.03 -4.79 -0.38
CA HIS A 90 20.05 -6.10 0.25
C HIS A 90 20.93 -6.08 1.51
N PHE A 91 22.15 -5.53 1.46
CA PHE A 91 23.01 -5.44 2.64
C PHE A 91 22.37 -4.65 3.80
N LEU A 92 21.68 -3.56 3.49
CA LEU A 92 20.98 -2.75 4.51
C LEU A 92 19.74 -3.45 5.09
N THR A 93 19.07 -4.30 4.30
CA THR A 93 17.80 -4.94 4.69
C THR A 93 17.94 -6.39 5.13
N VAL A 94 19.08 -7.05 4.89
CA VAL A 94 19.28 -8.48 5.17
C VAL A 94 19.04 -8.81 6.65
N PHE A 95 19.46 -7.93 7.56
CA PHE A 95 19.19 -8.08 8.99
C PHE A 95 17.69 -8.19 9.27
N TRP A 96 16.89 -7.30 8.66
CA TRP A 96 15.43 -7.30 8.80
C TRP A 96 14.80 -8.48 8.07
N LYS A 97 15.25 -8.83 6.87
CA LYS A 97 14.76 -9.99 6.11
C LYS A 97 14.94 -11.29 6.89
N VAL A 98 16.13 -11.50 7.46
CA VAL A 98 16.42 -12.69 8.27
C VAL A 98 15.60 -12.71 9.56
N LEU A 99 15.40 -11.56 10.20
CA LEU A 99 14.55 -11.45 11.39
C LEU A 99 13.10 -11.84 11.10
N PHE A 100 12.55 -11.37 9.96
CA PHE A 100 11.18 -11.70 9.54
C PHE A 100 11.05 -13.11 8.95
N ALA A 101 12.14 -13.73 8.46
CA ALA A 101 12.15 -15.14 8.07
C ALA A 101 11.93 -16.11 9.26
N CYS A 102 12.05 -15.64 10.51
CA CYS A 102 11.67 -16.39 11.71
C CYS A 102 10.15 -16.51 11.89
N VAL A 103 9.33 -15.77 11.13
CA VAL A 103 7.87 -15.90 11.16
C VAL A 103 7.48 -17.26 10.55
N PRO A 104 6.54 -18.01 11.13
CA PRO A 104 6.12 -19.29 10.58
C PRO A 104 5.55 -19.14 9.16
N PRO A 105 5.71 -20.13 8.27
CA PRO A 105 5.16 -20.11 6.93
C PRO A 105 3.64 -19.99 6.94
N THR A 106 3.08 -19.40 5.88
CA THR A 106 1.64 -19.19 5.71
C THR A 106 0.82 -20.48 5.63
N GLU A 107 1.46 -21.62 5.36
CA GLU A 107 0.80 -22.93 5.36
C GLU A 107 0.45 -23.44 6.76
N TYR A 108 1.18 -22.99 7.79
CA TYR A 108 0.90 -23.42 9.16
C TYR A 108 -0.41 -22.84 9.67
N CYS A 109 -1.27 -23.72 10.18
CA CYS A 109 -2.57 -23.38 10.75
C CYS A 109 -3.40 -22.45 9.84
N HIS A 110 -3.41 -22.70 8.51
CA HIS A 110 -4.12 -21.86 7.53
C HIS A 110 -3.73 -20.36 7.61
N GLY A 111 -2.47 -20.06 7.93
CA GLY A 111 -1.94 -18.69 8.00
C GLY A 111 -2.15 -17.99 9.35
N TRP A 112 -2.95 -18.54 10.26
CA TRP A 112 -3.17 -17.94 11.58
C TRP A 112 -1.90 -17.87 12.43
N ALA A 113 -1.02 -18.87 12.32
CA ALA A 113 0.26 -18.86 13.02
C ALA A 113 1.17 -17.74 12.50
N CYS A 114 1.27 -17.58 11.17
CA CYS A 114 2.00 -16.49 10.53
C CYS A 114 1.48 -15.13 10.98
N PHE A 115 0.16 -14.94 10.96
CA PHE A 115 -0.48 -13.70 11.38
C PHE A 115 -0.18 -13.35 12.85
N ALA A 116 -0.42 -14.28 13.78
CA ALA A 116 -0.23 -14.04 15.20
C ALA A 116 1.24 -13.76 15.56
N VAL A 117 2.17 -14.56 15.03
CA VAL A 117 3.61 -14.38 15.30
C VAL A 117 4.13 -13.09 14.66
N SER A 118 3.67 -12.74 13.46
CA SER A 118 4.03 -11.46 12.82
C SER A 118 3.60 -10.28 13.67
N ILE A 119 2.36 -10.28 14.18
CA ILE A 119 1.86 -9.22 15.06
C ILE A 119 2.71 -9.13 16.34
N LEU A 120 3.08 -10.26 16.94
CA LEU A 120 3.92 -10.28 18.14
C LEU A 120 5.33 -9.71 17.87
N ILE A 121 5.97 -10.12 16.78
CA ILE A 121 7.32 -9.62 16.41
C ILE A 121 7.26 -8.12 16.10
N ILE A 122 6.29 -7.68 15.29
CA ILE A 122 6.11 -6.25 14.98
C ILE A 122 5.80 -5.45 16.27
N GLY A 123 4.98 -5.97 17.16
CA GLY A 123 4.68 -5.35 18.46
C GLY A 123 5.92 -5.24 19.36
N MET A 124 6.75 -6.27 19.42
CA MET A 124 8.01 -6.25 20.18
C MET A 124 9.01 -5.27 19.58
N LEU A 125 9.17 -5.26 18.25
CA LEU A 125 10.07 -4.35 17.56
C LEU A 125 9.64 -2.90 17.70
N THR A 126 8.34 -2.60 17.57
CA THR A 126 7.83 -1.23 17.75
C THR A 126 8.04 -0.73 19.18
N ALA A 127 7.90 -1.59 20.20
CA ALA A 127 8.25 -1.24 21.58
C ALA A 127 9.74 -0.88 21.74
N ILE A 128 10.64 -1.73 21.22
CA ILE A 128 12.09 -1.50 21.29
C ILE A 128 12.47 -0.21 20.54
N ILE A 129 11.93 0.01 19.34
CA ILE A 129 12.20 1.22 18.55
C ILE A 129 11.68 2.47 19.27
N GLY A 130 10.52 2.39 19.93
CA GLY A 130 9.98 3.48 20.74
C GLY A 130 10.91 3.87 21.89
N ASP A 131 11.41 2.88 22.64
CA ASP A 131 12.34 3.11 23.75
C ASP A 131 13.68 3.68 23.26
N LEU A 132 14.22 3.13 22.17
CA LEU A 132 15.45 3.65 21.54
C LEU A 132 15.28 5.07 21.05
N ALA A 133 14.13 5.39 20.44
CA ALA A 133 13.83 6.75 19.98
C ALA A 133 13.78 7.72 21.17
N SER A 134 13.13 7.35 22.28
CA SER A 134 13.09 8.16 23.50
C SER A 134 14.48 8.41 24.10
N HIS A 135 15.29 7.35 24.24
CA HIS A 135 16.67 7.48 24.70
C HIS A 135 17.55 8.33 23.78
N PHE A 136 17.39 8.19 22.46
CA PHE A 136 18.08 9.03 21.47
C PHE A 136 17.64 10.50 21.56
N GLY A 137 16.34 10.75 21.76
CA GLY A 137 15.82 12.08 22.04
C GLY A 137 16.49 12.70 23.25
N CYS A 138 16.59 11.95 24.35
CA CYS A 138 17.24 12.40 25.58
C CYS A 138 18.73 12.75 25.39
N THR A 139 19.49 11.96 24.63
CA THR A 139 20.94 12.22 24.42
C THR A 139 21.21 13.45 23.56
N ILE A 140 20.30 13.77 22.64
CA ILE A 140 20.39 14.96 21.78
C ILE A 140 19.74 16.20 22.44
N GLY A 141 19.02 16.01 23.55
CA GLY A 141 18.30 17.08 24.24
C GLY A 141 16.95 17.43 23.59
N LEU A 142 16.37 16.49 22.83
CA LEU A 142 15.03 16.62 22.27
C LEU A 142 13.96 16.21 23.28
N LYS A 143 12.91 17.02 23.40
CA LYS A 143 11.73 16.64 24.20
C LYS A 143 11.03 15.43 23.58
N ASP A 144 10.52 14.53 24.42
CA ASP A 144 9.83 13.30 24.00
C ASP A 144 8.68 13.56 23.02
N SER A 145 7.92 14.64 23.21
CA SER A 145 6.84 15.03 22.29
C SER A 145 7.35 15.37 20.89
N VAL A 146 8.51 16.02 20.78
CA VAL A 146 9.15 16.36 19.50
C VAL A 146 9.70 15.10 18.85
N THR A 147 10.36 14.25 19.63
CA THR A 147 10.87 12.95 19.17
C THR A 147 9.76 12.06 18.61
N ALA A 148 8.61 12.00 19.29
CA ALA A 148 7.45 11.23 18.84
C ALA A 148 6.86 11.78 17.53
N VAL A 149 6.70 13.11 17.41
CA VAL A 149 6.14 13.74 16.20
C VAL A 149 7.07 13.64 15.00
N VAL A 150 8.39 13.69 15.20
CA VAL A 150 9.37 13.74 14.11
C VAL A 150 9.87 12.36 13.70
N PHE A 151 10.23 11.50 14.65
CA PHE A 151 10.86 10.21 14.33
C PHE A 151 9.84 9.07 14.29
N VAL A 152 9.03 8.94 15.34
CA VAL A 152 8.09 7.82 15.46
C VAL A 152 6.96 7.95 14.42
N ALA A 153 6.29 9.11 14.38
CA ALA A 153 5.18 9.33 13.46
C ALA A 153 5.63 9.33 11.97
N PHE A 154 6.82 9.84 11.67
CA PHE A 154 7.39 9.77 10.32
C PHE A 154 7.72 8.34 9.93
N GLY A 155 8.35 7.57 10.84
CA GLY A 155 8.75 6.19 10.59
C GLY A 155 7.58 5.27 10.26
N THR A 156 6.40 5.50 10.84
CA THR A 156 5.19 4.74 10.52
C THR A 156 4.48 5.25 9.26
N SER A 157 4.39 6.58 9.09
CA SER A 157 3.60 7.17 7.99
C SER A 157 4.26 7.09 6.62
N VAL A 158 5.60 7.01 6.55
CA VAL A 158 6.33 6.94 5.26
C VAL A 158 6.04 5.63 4.51
N PRO A 159 6.19 4.44 5.11
CA PRO A 159 5.77 3.18 4.49
C PRO A 159 4.30 3.21 4.05
N ASP A 160 3.40 3.68 4.90
CA ASP A 160 1.96 3.78 4.59
C ASP A 160 1.70 4.70 3.38
N THR A 161 2.47 5.78 3.26
CA THR A 161 2.39 6.70 2.12
C THR A 161 2.88 6.02 0.84
N PHE A 162 3.96 5.24 0.89
CA PHE A 162 4.44 4.49 -0.26
C PHE A 162 3.47 3.40 -0.70
N ALA A 163 2.91 2.64 0.25
CA ALA A 163 1.87 1.65 -0.03
C ALA A 163 0.62 2.28 -0.67
N SER A 164 0.17 3.42 -0.12
CA SER A 164 -0.96 4.18 -0.69
C SER A 164 -0.65 4.70 -2.09
N LYS A 165 0.57 5.19 -2.32
CA LYS A 165 1.01 5.63 -3.65
C LYS A 165 1.04 4.48 -4.65
N ALA A 166 1.58 3.32 -4.27
CA ALA A 166 1.61 2.13 -5.13
C ALA A 166 0.19 1.69 -5.50
N ALA A 167 -0.70 1.58 -4.51
CA ALA A 167 -2.10 1.27 -4.71
C ALA A 167 -2.81 2.26 -5.65
N ALA A 168 -2.54 3.57 -5.50
CA ALA A 168 -3.13 4.61 -6.36
C ALA A 168 -2.59 4.62 -7.79
N LEU A 169 -1.38 4.08 -8.04
CA LEU A 169 -0.80 3.96 -9.38
C LEU A 169 -1.29 2.70 -10.09
N GLN A 170 -1.53 1.63 -9.35
CA GLN A 170 -1.97 0.33 -9.87
C GLN A 170 -3.50 0.25 -10.08
N ASP A 171 -4.28 0.99 -9.28
CA ASP A 171 -5.74 1.00 -9.34
C ASP A 171 -6.27 2.19 -10.18
N VAL A 172 -7.20 1.91 -11.10
CA VAL A 172 -7.83 2.91 -11.98
C VAL A 172 -8.61 3.96 -11.18
N TYR A 173 -9.24 3.56 -10.07
CA TYR A 173 -10.07 4.45 -9.25
C TYR A 173 -9.40 4.84 -7.92
N ALA A 174 -8.22 4.29 -7.63
CA ALA A 174 -7.48 4.49 -6.39
C ALA A 174 -8.29 4.17 -5.12
N ASP A 175 -9.30 3.30 -5.22
CA ASP A 175 -10.15 2.91 -4.09
C ASP A 175 -9.33 2.17 -3.03
N ALA A 176 -8.39 1.33 -3.46
CA ALA A 176 -7.45 0.64 -2.58
C ALA A 176 -6.59 1.62 -1.77
N SER A 177 -6.16 2.73 -2.38
CA SER A 177 -5.39 3.77 -1.68
C SER A 177 -6.23 4.47 -0.61
N ILE A 178 -7.51 4.75 -0.87
CA ILE A 178 -8.41 5.38 0.10
C ILE A 178 -8.64 4.44 1.28
N GLY A 179 -8.85 3.15 1.01
CA GLY A 179 -8.99 2.12 2.03
C GLY A 179 -7.75 2.05 2.94
N ASN A 180 -6.55 2.05 2.35
CA ASN A 180 -5.30 2.00 3.11
C ASN A 180 -5.11 3.23 4.02
N VAL A 181 -5.26 4.44 3.48
CA VAL A 181 -5.10 5.69 4.25
C VAL A 181 -6.15 5.84 5.34
N THR A 182 -7.40 5.48 5.04
CA THR A 182 -8.49 5.61 6.01
C THR A 182 -8.42 4.52 7.09
N GLY A 183 -8.12 3.29 6.70
CA GLY A 183 -8.01 2.14 7.60
C GLY A 183 -6.86 2.27 8.59
N SER A 184 -5.66 2.61 8.12
CA SER A 184 -4.48 2.81 8.98
C SER A 184 -4.71 3.91 10.03
N ASN A 185 -5.27 5.05 9.63
CA ASN A 185 -5.59 6.13 10.55
C ASN A 185 -6.70 5.77 11.55
N ALA A 186 -7.73 5.04 11.11
CA ALA A 186 -8.78 4.55 12.00
C ALA A 186 -8.20 3.60 13.06
N VAL A 187 -7.33 2.67 12.66
CA VAL A 187 -6.62 1.77 13.59
C VAL A 187 -5.77 2.57 14.59
N ASN A 188 -5.01 3.57 14.13
CA ASN A 188 -4.20 4.41 15.03
C ASN A 188 -5.03 5.15 16.09
N VAL A 189 -6.18 5.70 15.70
CA VAL A 189 -7.05 6.44 16.63
C VAL A 189 -7.82 5.49 17.56
N PHE A 190 -8.51 4.49 17.00
CA PHE A 190 -9.39 3.62 17.77
C PHE A 190 -8.63 2.54 18.55
N LEU A 191 -7.71 1.84 17.90
CA LEU A 191 -6.92 0.78 18.54
C LEU A 191 -5.65 1.32 19.20
N GLY A 192 -4.96 2.28 18.60
CA GLY A 192 -3.76 2.87 19.20
C GLY A 192 -4.07 3.68 20.46
N ILE A 193 -4.87 4.75 20.32
CA ILE A 193 -5.20 5.65 21.44
C ILE A 193 -6.40 5.12 22.24
N GLY A 194 -7.50 4.77 21.55
CA GLY A 194 -8.77 4.43 22.19
C GLY A 194 -8.71 3.18 23.07
N LEU A 195 -8.12 2.09 22.57
CA LEU A 195 -7.98 0.85 23.34
C LEU A 195 -7.02 1.04 24.53
N ALA A 196 -5.86 1.66 24.31
CA ALA A 196 -4.88 1.92 25.38
C ALA A 196 -5.47 2.77 26.50
N TRP A 197 -6.20 3.84 26.16
CA TRP A 197 -6.93 4.65 27.14
C TRP A 197 -7.98 3.81 27.87
N SER A 198 -8.80 3.03 27.16
CA SER A 198 -9.85 2.22 27.77
C SER A 198 -9.27 1.23 28.79
N VAL A 199 -8.16 0.55 28.45
CA VAL A 199 -7.47 -0.38 29.35
C VAL A 199 -6.94 0.36 30.59
N ALA A 200 -6.30 1.51 30.41
CA ALA A 200 -5.78 2.31 31.52
C ALA A 200 -6.91 2.81 32.44
N ALA A 201 -8.00 3.32 31.87
CA ALA A 201 -9.14 3.81 32.63
C ALA A 201 -9.81 2.71 33.46
N ILE A 202 -9.98 1.51 32.89
CA ILE A 202 -10.51 0.34 33.61
C ILE A 202 -9.58 -0.05 34.76
N TYR A 203 -8.27 -0.11 34.50
CA TYR A 203 -7.28 -0.46 35.53
C TYR A 203 -7.35 0.48 36.74
N TRP A 204 -7.35 1.80 36.51
CA TRP A 204 -7.41 2.78 37.59
C TRP A 204 -8.76 2.81 38.31
N ALA A 205 -9.87 2.60 37.57
CA ALA A 205 -11.19 2.45 38.16
C ALA A 205 -11.26 1.26 39.13
N LEU A 206 -10.63 0.12 38.80
CA LEU A 206 -10.53 -1.04 39.69
C LEU A 206 -9.70 -0.76 40.95
N GLN A 207 -8.74 0.17 40.88
CA GLN A 207 -7.97 0.64 42.03
C GLN A 207 -8.70 1.72 42.86
N GLY A 208 -9.90 2.12 42.45
CA GLY A 208 -10.66 3.18 43.11
C GLY A 208 -10.06 4.58 42.93
N GLN A 209 -9.21 4.78 41.91
CA GLN A 209 -8.60 6.08 41.61
C GLN A 209 -9.17 6.67 40.31
N GLU A 210 -9.20 8.00 40.24
CA GLU A 210 -9.57 8.69 38.99
C GLU A 210 -8.40 8.69 38.01
N PHE A 211 -8.67 8.28 36.76
CA PHE A 211 -7.68 8.32 35.69
C PHE A 211 -7.59 9.73 35.09
N HIS A 212 -6.58 10.50 35.49
CA HIS A 212 -6.35 11.84 34.98
C HIS A 212 -5.22 11.86 33.94
N VAL A 213 -5.51 12.37 32.73
CA VAL A 213 -4.52 12.53 31.64
C VAL A 213 -4.38 14.01 31.32
N SER A 214 -3.18 14.56 31.48
CA SER A 214 -2.90 15.94 31.08
C SER A 214 -2.81 16.05 29.56
N ALA A 215 -3.63 16.90 28.95
CA ALA A 215 -3.62 17.11 27.50
C ALA A 215 -2.29 17.69 26.98
N GLY A 216 -1.56 18.46 27.80
CA GLY A 216 -0.26 19.03 27.42
C GLY A 216 -0.32 19.81 26.10
N THR A 217 0.62 19.52 25.20
CA THR A 217 0.75 20.15 23.88
C THR A 217 -0.25 19.60 22.83
N LEU A 218 -1.04 18.58 23.19
CA LEU A 218 -1.92 17.87 22.26
C LEU A 218 -3.01 18.78 21.68
N ALA A 219 -3.61 19.64 22.51
CA ALA A 219 -4.67 20.55 22.08
C ALA A 219 -4.20 21.51 20.98
N PHE A 220 -2.99 22.05 21.14
CA PHE A 220 -2.36 22.91 20.13
C PHE A 220 -2.10 22.13 18.82
N SER A 221 -1.47 20.96 18.92
CA SER A 221 -1.15 20.13 17.76
C SER A 221 -2.40 19.69 16.99
N VAL A 222 -3.46 19.25 17.68
CA VAL A 222 -4.73 18.83 17.05
C VAL A 222 -5.40 20.02 16.35
N THR A 223 -5.41 21.19 16.98
CA THR A 223 -5.99 22.40 16.39
C THR A 223 -5.24 22.81 15.12
N LEU A 224 -3.91 22.85 15.19
CA LEU A 224 -3.07 23.21 14.05
C LEU A 224 -3.23 22.20 12.90
N PHE A 225 -3.20 20.90 13.21
CA PHE A 225 -3.43 19.84 12.23
C PHE A 225 -4.80 19.98 11.56
N THR A 226 -5.85 20.28 12.32
CA THR A 226 -7.21 20.46 11.81
C THR A 226 -7.28 21.64 10.83
N ILE A 227 -6.66 22.78 11.17
CA ILE A 227 -6.59 23.95 10.27
C ILE A 227 -5.90 23.57 8.96
N PHE A 228 -4.75 22.91 9.03
CA PHE A 228 -4.02 22.50 7.82
C PHE A 228 -4.77 21.44 7.02
N ALA A 229 -5.47 20.51 7.67
CA ALA A 229 -6.33 19.55 7.01
C ALA A 229 -7.46 20.24 6.22
N PHE A 230 -8.10 21.26 6.79
CA PHE A 230 -9.09 22.06 6.06
C PHE A 230 -8.50 22.76 4.84
N VAL A 231 -7.29 23.31 4.95
CA VAL A 231 -6.58 23.89 3.79
C VAL A 231 -6.31 22.83 2.73
N CYS A 232 -5.78 21.66 3.12
CA CYS A 232 -5.50 20.56 2.21
C CYS A 232 -6.76 20.08 1.48
N ILE A 233 -7.85 19.83 2.21
CA ILE A 233 -9.14 19.40 1.64
C ILE A 233 -9.68 20.47 0.69
N SER A 234 -9.64 21.75 1.08
CA SER A 234 -10.09 22.85 0.22
C SER A 234 -9.30 22.92 -1.09
N VAL A 235 -7.99 22.73 -1.03
CA VAL A 235 -7.12 22.66 -2.21
C VAL A 235 -7.46 21.45 -3.08
N LEU A 236 -7.67 20.27 -2.49
CA LEU A 236 -8.08 19.07 -3.23
C LEU A 236 -9.45 19.25 -3.92
N LEU A 237 -10.44 19.79 -3.21
CA LEU A 237 -11.76 20.08 -3.77
C LEU A 237 -11.68 21.13 -4.89
N TYR A 238 -10.80 22.13 -4.76
CA TYR A 238 -10.55 23.10 -5.82
C TYR A 238 -9.91 22.44 -7.06
N ARG A 239 -8.94 21.55 -6.87
CA ARG A 239 -8.30 20.80 -7.97
C ARG A 239 -9.24 19.84 -8.68
N ARG A 240 -10.27 19.36 -7.97
CA ARG A 240 -11.31 18.48 -8.53
C ARG A 240 -12.21 19.18 -9.55
N ARG A 241 -12.13 20.52 -9.68
CA ARG A 241 -12.91 21.26 -10.67
C ARG A 241 -12.58 20.78 -12.09
N PRO A 242 -13.59 20.62 -12.98
CA PRO A 242 -13.40 20.07 -14.34
C PRO A 242 -12.33 20.79 -15.17
N HIS A 243 -12.20 22.10 -14.96
CA HIS A 243 -11.21 22.95 -15.65
C HIS A 243 -9.75 22.58 -15.35
N LEU A 244 -9.47 21.94 -14.21
CA LEU A 244 -8.12 21.56 -13.77
C LEU A 244 -7.85 20.05 -13.93
N GLY A 245 -8.89 19.22 -13.94
CA GLY A 245 -8.78 17.77 -14.19
C GLY A 245 -7.90 17.01 -13.18
N GLY A 246 -7.95 17.40 -11.89
CA GLY A 246 -7.00 16.95 -10.87
C GLY A 246 -7.32 15.64 -10.14
N GLU A 247 -8.28 14.83 -10.58
CA GLU A 247 -8.78 13.67 -9.79
C GLU A 247 -7.71 12.57 -9.55
N LEU A 248 -6.91 12.21 -10.56
CA LEU A 248 -5.77 11.27 -10.41
C LEU A 248 -4.45 11.94 -10.82
N GLY A 249 -4.08 13.00 -10.11
CA GLY A 249 -2.79 13.68 -10.27
C GLY A 249 -2.80 14.85 -11.24
N GLY A 250 -3.61 14.80 -12.31
CA GLY A 250 -3.81 15.93 -13.24
C GLY A 250 -2.52 16.44 -13.91
N PRO A 251 -2.52 17.69 -14.42
CA PRO A 251 -1.35 18.28 -15.08
C PRO A 251 -0.11 18.34 -14.18
N ARG A 252 1.08 18.03 -14.74
CA ARG A 252 2.35 17.94 -13.99
C ARG A 252 2.66 19.19 -13.15
N GLY A 253 2.43 20.39 -13.69
CA GLY A 253 2.67 21.65 -12.98
C GLY A 253 1.78 21.80 -11.74
N CYS A 254 0.47 21.61 -11.89
CA CYS A 254 -0.49 21.69 -10.78
C CYS A 254 -0.24 20.60 -9.74
N LYS A 255 0.08 19.37 -10.18
CA LYS A 255 0.48 18.27 -9.30
C LYS A 255 1.66 18.68 -8.42
N LEU A 256 2.75 19.11 -9.04
CA LEU A 256 3.99 19.46 -8.35
C LEU A 256 3.77 20.62 -7.37
N ALA A 257 3.06 21.68 -7.79
CA ALA A 257 2.74 22.81 -6.93
C ALA A 257 1.97 22.38 -5.67
N THR A 258 0.99 21.48 -5.82
CA THR A 258 0.17 21.02 -4.68
C THR A 258 0.92 20.05 -3.78
N THR A 259 1.80 19.22 -4.34
CA THR A 259 2.73 18.40 -3.53
C THR A 259 3.67 19.27 -2.70
N TRP A 260 4.26 20.32 -3.29
CA TRP A 260 5.10 21.26 -2.55
C TRP A 260 4.33 21.97 -1.43
N LEU A 261 3.10 22.40 -1.71
CA LEU A 261 2.24 23.00 -0.69
C LEU A 261 2.01 22.03 0.48
N PHE A 262 1.62 20.78 0.23
CA PHE A 262 1.35 19.81 1.30
C PHE A 262 2.59 19.44 2.11
N VAL A 263 3.74 19.25 1.45
CA VAL A 263 5.02 19.04 2.13
C VAL A 263 5.38 20.27 2.98
N SER A 264 5.17 21.48 2.47
CA SER A 264 5.44 22.70 3.24
C SER A 264 4.53 22.85 4.46
N LEU A 265 3.24 22.51 4.35
CA LEU A 265 2.30 22.51 5.47
C LEU A 265 2.68 21.48 6.54
N TRP A 266 3.15 20.31 6.12
CA TRP A 266 3.66 19.29 7.04
C TRP A 266 4.93 19.75 7.77
N LEU A 267 5.88 20.37 7.07
CA LEU A 267 7.08 20.95 7.70
C LEU A 267 6.73 22.10 8.66
N LEU A 268 5.77 22.95 8.29
CA LEU A 268 5.27 24.01 9.17
C LEU A 268 4.58 23.44 10.40
N TYR A 269 3.83 22.34 10.28
CA TYR A 269 3.22 21.66 11.41
C TYR A 269 4.29 21.18 12.39
N ILE A 270 5.33 20.50 11.90
CA ILE A 270 6.45 20.06 12.73
C ILE A 270 7.13 21.25 13.41
N LEU A 271 7.40 22.32 12.66
CA LEU A 271 8.04 23.52 13.18
C LEU A 271 7.23 24.14 14.32
N PHE A 272 5.94 24.40 14.12
CA PHE A 272 5.11 25.03 15.14
C PHE A 272 4.86 24.12 16.34
N ALA A 273 4.62 22.83 16.13
CA ALA A 273 4.50 21.86 17.23
C ALA A 273 5.79 21.79 18.07
N THR A 274 6.95 21.90 17.41
CA THR A 274 8.25 21.93 18.09
C THR A 274 8.44 23.25 18.87
N LEU A 275 8.11 24.39 18.27
CA LEU A 275 8.24 25.70 18.92
C LEU A 275 7.35 25.82 20.16
N GLU A 276 6.13 25.29 20.11
CA GLU A 276 5.23 25.22 21.26
C GLU A 276 5.77 24.24 22.32
N ALA A 277 6.27 23.08 21.90
CA ALA A 277 6.85 22.11 22.83
C ALA A 277 8.04 22.70 23.60
N TYR A 278 8.86 23.57 23.00
CA TYR A 278 9.96 24.28 23.66
C TYR A 278 9.54 25.60 24.34
N CYS A 279 8.25 25.90 24.42
CA CYS A 279 7.69 27.09 25.04
C CYS A 279 8.13 28.42 24.38
N TYR A 280 8.57 28.41 23.12
CA TYR A 280 8.84 29.63 22.34
C TYR A 280 7.53 30.31 21.92
N ILE A 281 6.50 29.51 21.66
CA ILE A 281 5.14 29.97 21.37
C ILE A 281 4.25 29.44 22.49
N LYS A 282 3.34 30.28 22.99
CA LYS A 282 2.28 29.80 23.89
C LYS A 282 1.20 29.11 23.06
N GLY A 283 0.92 27.86 23.38
CA GLY A 283 -0.31 27.18 22.97
C GLY A 283 -1.54 27.92 23.50
N PHE A 284 -2.67 27.69 22.86
CA PHE A 284 -3.97 28.26 23.23
C PHE A 284 -4.64 27.42 24.31
#